data_AF-A0A2J0MVK1-F1
#
_entry.id   AF-A0A2J0MVK1-F1
#
_cell.length_a   1.000
_cell.length_b   1.000
_cell.length_c   1.000
_cell.angle_alpha   90.00
_cell.angle_beta   90.00
_cell.angle_gamma   90.00
#
_symmetry.space_group_name_H-M   'P 1'
#
loop_
_entity.id
_entity.type
_entity.pdbx_description
1 polymer ?
#
loop_
_entity_poly.entity_id
_entity_poly.type
_entity_poly.pdbx_seq_one_letter_code
_entity_poly.pdbx_strand_id
1 'polypeptide(L)'
;MSKEELVKVDESESIEELLNKPTLKIAEFFTGFLKAEKNEWKGSAGRLVQALVKNNLLMQLGREINTYIKEGRIKEDYLETDLNRLTLVELLKCIDEDSPDENRFEAMKKIFFEGASIDADGTKQALSYELMKVCRKLSSIDLLILAVCHDSIDEGAKESTVHSREQWIGQVSQKLPFGYKEFVELREENLEKLHLISGRTYSDGSGIRNQTTWRLTPLGTKLCEFIGEVG
;
A
#
# COMPACT_ATOMS: atom_id res chain seq x y z
N MET A 1 -20.15 -37.72 11.65
CA MET A 1 -20.35 -36.25 11.66
C MET A 1 -19.40 -35.67 12.68
N SER A 2 -18.27 -35.11 12.23
CA SER A 2 -17.30 -34.42 13.08
C SER A 2 -17.86 -33.08 13.51
N LYS A 3 -17.68 -32.75 14.80
CA LYS A 3 -17.96 -31.42 15.35
C LYS A 3 -16.87 -30.47 14.84
N GLU A 4 -17.24 -29.46 14.09
CA GLU A 4 -16.38 -28.29 13.87
C GLU A 4 -16.21 -27.58 15.22
N GLU A 5 -15.03 -27.73 15.81
CA GLU A 5 -14.62 -26.96 16.98
C GLU A 5 -14.34 -25.53 16.51
N LEU A 6 -15.27 -24.62 16.81
CA LEU A 6 -15.09 -23.20 16.58
C LEU A 6 -13.96 -22.71 17.51
N VAL A 7 -12.79 -22.47 16.94
CA VAL A 7 -11.66 -21.84 17.61
C VAL A 7 -12.10 -20.46 18.09
N LYS A 8 -12.09 -20.25 19.41
CA LYS A 8 -12.23 -18.92 19.99
C LYS A 8 -11.00 -18.11 19.59
N VAL A 9 -11.22 -17.05 18.81
CA VAL A 9 -10.18 -16.06 18.52
C VAL A 9 -9.98 -15.26 19.81
N ASP A 10 -8.82 -15.43 20.44
CA ASP A 10 -8.42 -14.64 21.60
C ASP A 10 -7.98 -13.27 21.08
N GLU A 11 -8.71 -12.20 21.44
CA GLU A 11 -8.41 -10.83 21.03
C GLU A 11 -7.04 -10.34 21.52
N SER A 12 -6.37 -11.10 22.40
CA SER A 12 -5.05 -10.79 22.95
C SER A 12 -3.87 -11.41 22.20
N GLU A 13 -4.11 -12.23 21.17
CA GLU A 13 -3.02 -12.87 20.43
C GLU A 13 -2.24 -11.84 19.61
N SER A 14 -0.94 -11.74 19.88
CA SER A 14 -0.09 -10.76 19.19
C SER A 14 0.02 -11.10 17.69
N ILE A 15 0.17 -10.08 16.82
CA ILE A 15 0.41 -10.27 15.38
C ILE A 15 1.57 -11.26 15.15
N GLU A 16 2.58 -11.23 16.01
CA GLU A 16 3.74 -12.12 15.97
C GLU A 16 3.37 -13.59 16.28
N GLU A 17 2.49 -13.85 17.24
CA GLU A 17 2.00 -15.21 17.54
C GLU A 17 1.12 -15.78 16.42
N LEU A 18 0.29 -14.94 15.81
CA LEU A 18 -0.56 -15.32 14.69
C LEU A 18 0.26 -15.80 13.47
N LEU A 19 1.35 -15.11 13.17
CA LEU A 19 2.15 -15.36 11.98
C LEU A 19 3.12 -16.54 12.12
N ASN A 20 3.36 -16.99 13.35
CA ASN A 20 4.06 -18.25 13.60
C ASN A 20 3.16 -19.48 13.39
N LYS A 21 1.88 -19.29 13.06
CA LYS A 21 0.95 -20.38 12.75
C LYS A 21 1.03 -20.79 11.26
N PRO A 22 0.68 -22.05 10.92
CA PRO A 22 0.56 -22.48 9.53
C PRO A 22 -0.42 -21.62 8.72
N THR A 23 -0.20 -21.49 7.41
CA THR A 23 -1.03 -20.66 6.51
C THR A 23 -2.52 -20.96 6.61
N LEU A 24 -2.88 -22.25 6.77
CA LEU A 24 -4.25 -22.69 6.98
C LEU A 24 -4.88 -22.05 8.22
N LYS A 25 -4.12 -21.89 9.32
CA LYS A 25 -4.59 -21.26 10.55
C LYS A 25 -4.75 -19.75 10.44
N ILE A 26 -4.00 -19.10 9.55
CA ILE A 26 -4.14 -17.67 9.27
C ILE A 26 -5.39 -17.44 8.42
N ALA A 27 -5.65 -18.31 7.44
CA ALA A 27 -6.91 -18.33 6.72
C ALA A 27 -8.11 -18.63 7.65
N GLU A 28 -7.96 -19.56 8.58
CA GLU A 28 -8.94 -19.83 9.64
C GLU A 28 -9.12 -18.65 10.58
N PHE A 29 -8.05 -17.91 10.93
CA PHE A 29 -8.15 -16.68 11.72
C PHE A 29 -8.99 -15.64 11.00
N PHE A 30 -8.69 -15.32 9.74
CA PHE A 30 -9.52 -14.36 8.98
C PHE A 30 -10.97 -14.85 8.87
N THR A 31 -11.17 -16.16 8.68
CA THR A 31 -12.51 -16.77 8.62
C THR A 31 -13.23 -16.75 9.97
N GLY A 32 -12.52 -16.93 11.07
CA GLY A 32 -13.03 -16.94 12.44
C GLY A 32 -13.33 -15.52 12.93
N PHE A 33 -12.44 -14.57 12.63
CA PHE A 33 -12.63 -13.15 12.88
C PHE A 33 -13.90 -12.62 12.20
N LEU A 34 -14.09 -12.96 10.91
CA LEU A 34 -15.31 -12.64 10.15
C LEU A 34 -16.60 -13.23 10.76
N LYS A 35 -16.51 -14.31 11.57
CA LYS A 35 -17.65 -14.93 12.25
C LYS A 35 -17.91 -14.35 13.64
N ALA A 36 -16.91 -13.76 14.30
CA ALA A 36 -16.96 -13.35 15.70
C ALA A 36 -17.65 -11.99 15.94
N GLU A 37 -17.69 -11.10 14.94
CA GLU A 37 -18.06 -9.68 15.03
C GLU A 37 -19.46 -9.30 15.55
N LYS A 38 -20.34 -10.25 15.88
CA LYS A 38 -21.72 -9.89 16.25
C LYS A 38 -21.92 -9.30 17.65
N ASN A 39 -20.92 -9.31 18.55
CA ASN A 39 -21.11 -8.78 19.90
C ASN A 39 -19.82 -8.18 20.47
N GLU A 40 -19.95 -6.99 21.06
CA GLU A 40 -19.13 -6.45 22.18
C GLU A 40 -18.26 -5.19 22.00
N TRP A 41 -18.72 -4.07 21.43
CA TRP A 41 -17.95 -2.80 21.58
C TRP A 41 -18.61 -1.77 22.49
N LYS A 42 -18.10 -1.68 23.74
CA LYS A 42 -18.36 -0.60 24.70
C LYS A 42 -17.11 0.27 24.86
N GLY A 43 -17.14 1.47 24.27
CA GLY A 43 -16.07 2.46 24.41
C GLY A 43 -16.48 3.85 23.90
N SER A 44 -15.71 4.88 24.26
CA SER A 44 -15.90 6.27 23.80
C SER A 44 -15.99 6.38 22.26
N ALA A 45 -16.81 7.30 21.74
CA ALA A 45 -17.11 7.44 20.31
C ALA A 45 -15.88 7.41 19.37
N GLY A 46 -14.76 8.05 19.72
CA GLY A 46 -13.54 8.05 18.90
C GLY A 46 -12.87 6.67 18.78
N ARG A 47 -12.79 5.92 19.88
CA ARG A 47 -12.27 4.54 19.87
C ARG A 47 -13.18 3.57 19.12
N LEU A 48 -14.49 3.82 19.14
CA LEU A 48 -15.45 3.05 18.34
C LEU A 48 -15.22 3.27 16.84
N VAL A 49 -15.04 4.52 16.40
CA VAL A 49 -14.76 4.82 15.00
C VAL A 49 -13.43 4.19 14.55
N GLN A 50 -12.37 4.34 15.34
CA GLN A 50 -11.07 3.72 15.05
C GLN A 50 -11.18 2.20 14.94
N ALA A 51 -11.83 1.55 15.92
CA ALA A 51 -12.04 0.12 15.90
C ALA A 51 -12.84 -0.30 14.66
N LEU A 52 -13.89 0.46 14.28
CA LEU A 52 -14.70 0.17 13.09
C LEU A 52 -13.88 0.23 11.80
N VAL A 53 -13.01 1.24 11.66
CA VAL A 53 -12.11 1.38 10.52
C VAL A 53 -11.14 0.19 10.47
N LYS A 54 -10.42 -0.09 11.56
CA LYS A 54 -9.47 -1.22 11.63
C LYS A 54 -10.13 -2.54 11.26
N ASN A 55 -11.33 -2.76 11.79
CA ASN A 55 -12.12 -3.95 11.55
C ASN A 55 -12.58 -4.06 10.10
N ASN A 56 -13.03 -2.95 9.49
CA ASN A 56 -13.37 -2.94 8.07
C ASN A 56 -12.16 -3.30 7.19
N LEU A 57 -10.98 -2.73 7.47
CA LEU A 57 -9.75 -3.03 6.73
C LEU A 57 -9.32 -4.50 6.89
N LEU A 58 -9.40 -5.05 8.11
CA LEU A 58 -9.11 -6.47 8.37
C LEU A 58 -10.08 -7.40 7.63
N MET A 59 -11.39 -7.11 7.71
CA MET A 59 -12.40 -7.88 6.99
C MET A 59 -12.17 -7.84 5.49
N GLN A 60 -11.87 -6.65 4.95
CA GLN A 60 -11.61 -6.46 3.53
C GLN A 60 -10.37 -7.28 3.11
N LEU A 61 -9.27 -7.16 3.84
CA LEU A 61 -8.04 -7.93 3.57
C LEU A 61 -8.31 -9.44 3.60
N GLY A 62 -8.98 -9.93 4.64
CA GLY A 62 -9.30 -11.35 4.78
C GLY A 62 -10.19 -11.89 3.66
N ARG A 63 -11.18 -11.11 3.22
CA ARG A 63 -12.05 -11.46 2.08
C ARG A 63 -11.24 -11.52 0.78
N GLU A 64 -10.41 -10.52 0.51
CA GLU A 64 -9.60 -10.46 -0.70
C GLU A 64 -8.57 -11.60 -0.75
N ILE A 65 -7.86 -11.88 0.36
CA ILE A 65 -6.95 -13.03 0.45
C ILE A 65 -7.70 -14.34 0.11
N ASN A 66 -8.86 -14.56 0.71
CA ASN A 66 -9.64 -15.77 0.47
C ASN A 66 -10.10 -15.88 -1.00
N THR A 67 -10.55 -14.77 -1.58
CA THR A 67 -10.93 -14.71 -3.00
C THR A 67 -9.73 -15.04 -3.90
N TYR A 68 -8.57 -14.42 -3.68
CA TYR A 68 -7.38 -14.64 -4.49
C TYR A 68 -6.85 -16.08 -4.38
N ILE A 69 -6.92 -16.70 -3.20
CA ILE A 69 -6.59 -18.11 -3.01
C ILE A 69 -7.57 -19.01 -3.80
N LYS A 70 -8.89 -18.78 -3.66
CA LYS A 70 -9.92 -19.55 -4.38
C LYS A 70 -9.81 -19.43 -5.89
N GLU A 71 -9.38 -18.26 -6.39
CA GLU A 71 -9.12 -17.99 -7.80
C GLU A 71 -7.77 -18.54 -8.28
N GLY A 72 -6.93 -19.09 -7.39
CA GLY A 72 -5.59 -19.58 -7.72
C GLY A 72 -4.59 -18.48 -8.09
N ARG A 73 -4.87 -17.23 -7.70
CA ARG A 73 -4.00 -16.08 -7.96
C ARG A 73 -2.85 -15.97 -6.97
N ILE A 74 -3.04 -16.50 -5.76
CA ILE A 74 -2.03 -16.61 -4.69
C ILE A 74 -1.93 -18.09 -4.31
N LYS A 75 -0.73 -18.55 -4.01
CA LYS A 75 -0.51 -19.94 -3.59
C LYS A 75 -1.13 -20.19 -2.21
N GLU A 76 -1.70 -21.36 -1.97
CA GLU A 76 -2.23 -21.71 -0.64
C GLU A 76 -1.15 -21.69 0.46
N ASP A 77 0.11 -21.90 0.07
CA ASP A 77 1.29 -21.88 0.93
C ASP A 77 2.02 -20.53 0.92
N TYR A 78 1.39 -19.44 0.45
CA TYR A 78 2.11 -18.17 0.26
C TYR A 78 2.77 -17.63 1.54
N LEU A 79 2.22 -17.93 2.73
CA LEU A 79 2.82 -17.55 4.03
C LEU A 79 3.90 -18.52 4.52
N GLU A 80 4.32 -19.51 3.73
CA GLU A 80 5.45 -20.37 4.07
C GLU A 80 6.79 -19.64 3.90
N THR A 81 6.87 -18.62 3.04
CA THR A 81 8.07 -17.81 2.86
C THR A 81 8.17 -16.70 3.90
N ASP A 82 9.38 -16.45 4.40
CA ASP A 82 9.61 -15.37 5.37
C ASP A 82 9.24 -13.99 4.81
N LEU A 83 9.53 -13.73 3.53
CA LEU A 83 9.22 -12.45 2.90
C LEU A 83 7.72 -12.18 2.82
N ASN A 84 6.91 -13.18 2.50
CA ASN A 84 5.45 -13.01 2.43
C ASN A 84 4.82 -12.86 3.82
N ARG A 85 5.38 -13.54 4.83
CA ARG A 85 5.01 -13.28 6.23
C ARG A 85 5.34 -11.84 6.61
N LEU A 86 6.54 -11.37 6.28
CA LEU A 86 6.97 -10.00 6.60
C LEU A 86 6.14 -8.93 5.87
N THR A 87 5.72 -9.15 4.62
CA THR A 87 4.82 -8.20 3.93
C THR A 87 3.42 -8.18 4.56
N LEU A 88 2.89 -9.34 4.98
CA LEU A 88 1.64 -9.39 5.74
C LEU A 88 1.77 -8.68 7.10
N VAL A 89 2.90 -8.82 7.81
CA VAL A 89 3.17 -8.07 9.05
C VAL A 89 3.04 -6.58 8.81
N GLU A 90 3.67 -6.06 7.74
CA GLU A 90 3.66 -4.63 7.46
C GLU A 90 2.24 -4.11 7.15
N LEU A 91 1.40 -4.91 6.48
CA LEU A 91 -0.02 -4.60 6.31
C LEU A 91 -0.78 -4.55 7.63
N LEU A 92 -0.61 -5.57 8.48
CA LEU A 92 -1.28 -5.64 9.77
C LEU A 92 -0.84 -4.49 10.69
N LYS A 93 0.44 -4.13 10.66
CA LYS A 93 0.96 -2.93 11.35
C LYS A 93 0.33 -1.64 10.84
N CYS A 94 0.11 -1.50 9.53
CA CYS A 94 -0.59 -0.35 8.97
C CYS A 94 -2.02 -0.26 9.48
N ILE A 95 -2.73 -1.39 9.60
CA ILE A 95 -4.08 -1.41 10.19
C ILE A 95 -4.02 -1.06 11.68
N ASP A 96 -2.99 -1.51 12.41
CA ASP A 96 -2.88 -1.27 13.84
C ASP A 96 -2.50 0.17 14.23
N GLU A 97 -2.19 1.04 13.28
CA GLU A 97 -1.94 2.46 13.56
C GLU A 97 -3.15 3.14 14.24
N ASP A 98 -2.90 4.19 15.04
CA ASP A 98 -3.96 4.95 15.73
C ASP A 98 -4.96 5.59 14.75
N SER A 99 -4.50 5.90 13.54
CA SER A 99 -5.28 6.48 12.47
C SER A 99 -4.78 5.92 11.13
N PRO A 100 -5.22 4.71 10.73
CA PRO A 100 -4.75 4.10 9.50
C PRO A 100 -5.14 4.97 8.30
N ASP A 101 -4.18 5.23 7.41
CA ASP A 101 -4.42 5.91 6.14
C ASP A 101 -4.94 4.87 5.12
N GLU A 102 -6.21 4.96 4.76
CA GLU A 102 -6.88 4.00 3.87
C GLU A 102 -6.23 3.94 2.48
N ASN A 103 -5.80 5.07 1.91
CA ASN A 103 -5.14 5.09 0.60
C ASN A 103 -3.77 4.39 0.66
N ARG A 104 -3.04 4.61 1.75
CA ARG A 104 -1.78 3.91 1.99
C ARG A 104 -1.99 2.42 2.19
N PHE A 105 -3.01 2.04 2.96
CA PHE A 105 -3.37 0.65 3.16
C PHE A 105 -3.71 -0.03 1.83
N GLU A 106 -4.52 0.60 0.99
CA GLU A 106 -4.86 0.09 -0.35
C GLU A 106 -3.62 -0.07 -1.24
N ALA A 107 -2.73 0.92 -1.26
CA ALA A 107 -1.47 0.83 -2.00
C ALA A 107 -0.58 -0.32 -1.49
N MET A 108 -0.41 -0.43 -0.17
CA MET A 108 0.34 -1.53 0.46
C MET A 108 -0.29 -2.89 0.15
N LYS A 109 -1.62 -2.99 0.15
CA LYS A 109 -2.34 -4.24 -0.11
C LYS A 109 -2.11 -4.73 -1.53
N LYS A 110 -2.09 -3.83 -2.51
CA LYS A 110 -1.74 -4.16 -3.90
C LYS A 110 -0.31 -4.65 -4.03
N ILE A 111 0.65 -3.98 -3.37
CA ILE A 111 2.06 -4.43 -3.32
C ILE A 111 2.16 -5.85 -2.74
N PHE A 112 1.43 -6.12 -1.65
CA PHE A 112 1.37 -7.45 -1.04
C PHE A 112 0.85 -8.51 -2.02
N PHE A 113 -0.28 -8.24 -2.69
CA PHE A 113 -0.86 -9.20 -3.62
C PHE A 113 0.02 -9.47 -4.83
N GLU A 114 0.73 -8.47 -5.31
CA GLU A 114 1.68 -8.61 -6.41
C GLU A 114 2.90 -9.47 -6.01
N GLY A 115 3.34 -9.41 -4.76
CA GLY A 115 4.40 -10.26 -4.21
C GLY A 115 3.95 -11.67 -3.82
N ALA A 116 2.68 -11.81 -3.43
CA ALA A 116 2.08 -13.10 -3.08
C ALA A 116 1.56 -13.88 -4.30
N SER A 117 1.60 -13.28 -5.49
CA SER A 117 1.03 -13.87 -6.70
C SER A 117 1.71 -15.20 -7.07
N ILE A 118 0.98 -16.10 -7.73
CA ILE A 118 1.49 -17.45 -8.07
C ILE A 118 2.74 -17.41 -8.99
N ASP A 119 2.83 -16.37 -9.83
CA ASP A 119 3.95 -16.06 -10.72
C ASP A 119 5.11 -15.34 -10.02
N ALA A 120 4.97 -14.96 -8.75
CA ALA A 120 6.03 -14.29 -8.02
C ALA A 120 7.20 -15.24 -7.73
N ASP A 121 8.36 -14.88 -8.27
CA ASP A 121 9.64 -15.47 -7.91
C ASP A 121 10.24 -14.78 -6.67
N GLY A 122 11.37 -15.27 -6.18
CA GLY A 122 12.05 -14.69 -5.01
C GLY A 122 12.46 -13.22 -5.21
N THR A 123 12.72 -12.81 -6.46
CA THR A 123 13.08 -11.42 -6.79
C THR A 123 11.86 -10.51 -6.63
N LYS A 124 10.71 -10.91 -7.18
CA LYS A 124 9.45 -10.18 -7.07
C LYS A 124 9.00 -10.08 -5.61
N GLN A 125 9.14 -11.16 -4.84
CA GLN A 125 8.85 -11.17 -3.39
C GLN A 125 9.74 -10.20 -2.61
N ALA A 126 11.05 -10.22 -2.86
CA ALA A 126 11.99 -9.31 -2.21
C ALA A 126 11.71 -7.85 -2.57
N LEU A 127 11.44 -7.58 -3.86
CA LEU A 127 11.08 -6.25 -4.33
C LEU A 127 9.78 -5.76 -3.69
N SER A 128 8.75 -6.61 -3.60
CA SER A 128 7.47 -6.28 -2.95
C SER A 128 7.69 -5.88 -1.50
N TYR A 129 8.54 -6.59 -0.78
CA TYR A 129 8.87 -6.26 0.59
C TYR A 129 9.58 -4.91 0.74
N GLU A 130 10.55 -4.60 -0.13
CA GLU A 130 11.21 -3.30 -0.10
C GLU A 130 10.27 -2.16 -0.51
N LEU A 131 9.43 -2.35 -1.53
CA LEU A 131 8.41 -1.39 -1.93
C LEU A 131 7.40 -1.15 -0.81
N MET A 132 7.04 -2.18 -0.04
CA MET A 132 6.16 -2.07 1.13
C MET A 132 6.74 -1.11 2.18
N LYS A 133 8.04 -1.24 2.50
CA LYS A 133 8.73 -0.35 3.45
C LYS A 133 8.79 1.10 2.97
N VAL A 134 8.93 1.29 1.66
CA VAL A 134 8.90 2.63 1.05
C VAL A 134 7.49 3.20 1.11
N CYS A 135 6.48 2.44 0.69
CA CYS A 135 5.08 2.83 0.68
C CYS A 135 4.57 3.24 2.08
N ARG A 136 5.02 2.55 3.12
CA ARG A 136 4.69 2.89 4.53
C ARG A 136 5.14 4.30 4.93
N LYS A 137 6.17 4.85 4.28
CA LYS A 137 6.69 6.22 4.54
C LYS A 137 5.96 7.30 3.74
N LEU A 138 5.02 6.90 2.89
CA LEU A 138 4.24 7.81 2.06
C LEU A 138 2.97 8.25 2.77
N SER A 139 2.49 9.45 2.45
CA SER A 139 1.12 9.89 2.78
C SER A 139 0.18 9.67 1.59
N SER A 140 -1.13 9.74 1.81
CA SER A 140 -2.13 9.84 0.73
C SER A 140 -1.73 10.83 -0.39
N ILE A 141 -1.25 12.03 -0.04
CA ILE A 141 -0.85 13.04 -1.02
C ILE A 141 0.38 12.60 -1.84
N ASP A 142 1.37 11.93 -1.24
CA ASP A 142 2.51 11.40 -1.97
C ASP A 142 2.07 10.39 -3.02
N LEU A 143 1.16 9.48 -2.64
CA LEU A 143 0.62 8.46 -3.52
C LEU A 143 -0.14 9.08 -4.69
N LEU A 144 -0.95 10.12 -4.44
CA LEU A 144 -1.64 10.85 -5.50
C LEU A 144 -0.67 11.56 -6.45
N ILE A 145 0.39 12.18 -5.94
CA ILE A 145 1.42 12.81 -6.77
C ILE A 145 2.10 11.77 -7.67
N LEU A 146 2.47 10.62 -7.11
CA LEU A 146 3.10 9.53 -7.87
C LEU A 146 2.18 8.96 -8.94
N ALA A 147 0.88 8.77 -8.63
CA ALA A 147 -0.13 8.34 -9.58
C ALA A 147 -0.26 9.34 -10.74
N VAL A 148 -0.43 10.63 -10.44
CA VAL A 148 -0.48 11.70 -11.45
C VAL A 148 0.77 11.69 -12.34
N CYS A 149 1.96 11.55 -11.76
CA CYS A 149 3.19 11.49 -12.53
C CYS A 149 3.22 10.26 -13.45
N HIS A 150 2.75 9.11 -12.97
CA HIS A 150 2.71 7.86 -13.72
C HIS A 150 1.71 7.92 -14.88
N ASP A 151 0.46 8.32 -14.62
CA ASP A 151 -0.59 8.42 -15.64
C ASP A 151 -0.20 9.41 -16.76
N SER A 152 0.55 10.44 -16.40
CA SER A 152 1.03 11.43 -17.36
C SER A 152 2.13 10.91 -18.30
N ILE A 153 2.75 9.75 -18.02
CA ILE A 153 3.65 9.06 -18.94
C ILE A 153 2.84 8.51 -20.13
N ASP A 154 1.70 7.88 -19.85
CA ASP A 154 0.88 7.17 -20.85
C ASP A 154 0.00 8.08 -21.70
N GLU A 155 -0.33 9.28 -21.20
CA GLU A 155 -1.00 10.34 -21.97
C GLU A 155 -0.17 10.83 -23.18
N GLY A 156 1.01 10.22 -23.42
CA GLY A 156 1.81 10.43 -24.60
C GLY A 156 2.25 11.87 -24.67
N ALA A 157 2.67 12.44 -23.53
CA ALA A 157 3.07 13.82 -23.40
C ALA A 157 4.10 14.13 -24.48
N LYS A 158 3.61 14.67 -25.59
CA LYS A 158 4.35 15.19 -26.73
C LYS A 158 5.33 16.19 -26.15
N GLU A 159 6.56 15.75 -25.89
CA GLU A 159 7.59 16.53 -25.23
C GLU A 159 7.02 17.38 -24.09
N SER A 160 6.71 16.77 -22.93
CA SER A 160 6.37 17.56 -21.74
C SER A 160 7.52 18.54 -21.48
N THR A 161 7.38 19.79 -21.92
CA THR A 161 8.38 20.88 -21.82
C THR A 161 8.41 21.43 -20.40
N VAL A 162 8.43 20.52 -19.43
CA VAL A 162 8.52 20.85 -18.03
C VAL A 162 9.98 21.16 -17.74
N HIS A 163 10.35 22.41 -17.98
CA HIS A 163 11.73 22.88 -17.85
C HIS A 163 12.01 23.50 -16.49
N SER A 164 10.96 23.84 -15.73
CA SER A 164 11.09 24.48 -14.42
C SER A 164 10.30 23.77 -13.33
N ARG A 165 10.80 23.90 -12.10
CA ARG A 165 10.10 23.52 -10.86
C ARG A 165 8.65 23.99 -10.85
N GLU A 166 8.42 25.27 -11.12
CA GLU A 166 7.09 25.88 -11.06
C GLU A 166 6.12 25.29 -12.09
N GLN A 167 6.60 24.99 -13.30
CA GLN A 167 5.80 24.34 -14.34
C GLN A 167 5.37 22.94 -13.90
N TRP A 168 6.29 22.15 -13.37
CA TRP A 168 5.98 20.78 -12.91
C TRP A 168 4.96 20.80 -11.78
N ILE A 169 5.20 21.63 -10.75
CA ILE A 169 4.27 21.79 -9.63
C ILE A 169 2.90 22.21 -10.13
N GLY A 170 2.83 23.19 -11.04
CA GLY A 170 1.57 23.67 -11.59
C GLY A 170 0.83 22.61 -12.40
N GLN A 171 1.53 21.78 -13.17
CA GLN A 171 0.90 20.70 -13.94
C GLN A 171 0.42 19.55 -13.05
N VAL A 172 1.25 19.13 -12.08
CA VAL A 172 0.86 18.09 -11.12
C VAL A 172 -0.33 18.58 -10.28
N SER A 173 -0.29 19.82 -9.77
CA SER A 173 -1.36 20.35 -8.93
C SER A 173 -2.70 20.45 -9.68
N GLN A 174 -2.68 20.80 -10.97
CA GLN A 174 -3.88 20.85 -11.82
C GLN A 174 -4.56 19.50 -12.00
N LYS A 175 -3.79 18.40 -11.93
CA LYS A 175 -4.31 17.03 -12.02
C LYS A 175 -4.75 16.47 -10.66
N LEU A 176 -4.36 17.09 -9.55
CA LEU A 176 -4.80 16.69 -8.21
C LEU A 176 -6.22 17.21 -7.92
N PRO A 177 -7.04 16.47 -7.15
CA PRO A 177 -8.43 16.86 -6.87
C PRO A 177 -8.61 18.25 -6.22
N PHE A 178 -7.59 18.73 -5.52
CA PHE A 178 -7.63 19.96 -4.73
C PHE A 178 -6.88 21.14 -5.36
N GLY A 179 -6.08 20.94 -6.41
CA GLY A 179 -5.46 22.05 -7.16
C GLY A 179 -4.30 22.80 -6.49
N TYR A 180 -4.05 22.60 -5.19
CA TYR A 180 -3.06 23.37 -4.41
C TYR A 180 -1.61 22.97 -4.73
N LYS A 181 -0.81 23.96 -5.13
CA LYS A 181 0.61 23.80 -5.46
C LYS A 181 1.46 23.54 -4.22
N GLU A 182 1.07 24.16 -3.10
CA GLU A 182 1.77 24.12 -1.83
C GLU A 182 1.88 22.69 -1.27
N PHE A 183 0.86 21.85 -1.50
CA PHE A 183 0.94 20.43 -1.14
C PHE A 183 1.96 19.69 -1.99
N VAL A 184 2.00 19.95 -3.30
CA VAL A 184 3.01 19.33 -4.18
C VAL A 184 4.42 19.74 -3.74
N GLU A 185 4.62 21.02 -3.44
CA GLU A 185 5.90 21.55 -2.95
C GLU A 185 6.34 20.92 -1.62
N LEU A 186 5.43 20.82 -0.66
CA LEU A 186 5.71 20.25 0.65
C LEU A 186 6.09 18.76 0.57
N ARG A 187 5.44 18.02 -0.33
CA ARG A 187 5.64 16.57 -0.47
C ARG A 187 6.84 16.20 -1.33
N GLU A 188 7.25 17.11 -2.21
CA GLU A 188 8.34 16.89 -3.14
C GLU A 188 9.64 16.41 -2.46
N GLU A 189 10.06 17.09 -1.38
CA GLU A 189 11.30 16.76 -0.67
C GLU A 189 11.28 15.32 -0.15
N ASN A 190 10.13 14.85 0.34
CA ASN A 190 9.98 13.48 0.82
C ASN A 190 10.11 12.47 -0.35
N LEU A 191 9.48 12.76 -1.48
CA LEU A 191 9.54 11.91 -2.67
C LEU A 191 10.95 11.84 -3.27
N GLU A 192 11.69 12.97 -3.27
CA GLU A 192 13.10 13.00 -3.69
C GLU A 192 13.99 12.21 -2.71
N LYS A 193 13.79 12.38 -1.40
CA LYS A 193 14.55 11.69 -0.35
C LYS A 193 14.34 10.17 -0.39
N LEU A 194 13.15 9.73 -0.78
CA LEU A 194 12.84 8.31 -0.99
C LEU A 194 13.27 7.81 -2.38
N HIS A 195 13.89 8.66 -3.20
CA HIS A 195 14.31 8.37 -4.56
C HIS A 195 13.17 7.88 -5.46
N LEU A 196 11.94 8.35 -5.23
CA LEU A 196 10.78 8.03 -6.06
C LEU A 196 10.63 9.01 -7.21
N ILE A 197 11.06 10.25 -7.01
CA ILE A 197 11.25 11.23 -8.07
C ILE A 197 12.70 11.68 -8.16
N SER A 198 13.14 12.08 -9.35
CA SER A 198 14.49 12.55 -9.61
C SER A 198 14.73 13.90 -8.94
N GLY A 199 15.91 14.10 -8.37
CA GLY A 199 16.29 15.37 -7.76
C GLY A 199 16.44 16.50 -8.79
N ARG A 200 16.64 17.71 -8.27
CA ARG A 200 16.85 18.93 -9.08
C ARG A 200 18.22 18.95 -9.76
N THR A 201 18.30 19.56 -10.95
CA THR A 201 19.55 19.58 -11.75
C THR A 201 20.43 20.79 -11.51
N TYR A 202 19.87 21.90 -11.05
CA TYR A 202 20.61 23.14 -10.78
C TYR A 202 20.83 23.32 -9.27
N SER A 203 21.93 23.97 -8.90
CA SER A 203 22.31 24.20 -7.50
C SER A 203 21.35 25.12 -6.75
N ASP A 204 20.55 25.90 -7.48
CA ASP A 204 19.47 26.75 -6.94
C ASP A 204 18.14 25.98 -6.77
N GLY A 205 18.10 24.69 -7.13
CA GLY A 205 16.90 23.85 -7.06
C GLY A 205 15.86 24.10 -8.16
N SER A 206 16.12 24.98 -9.13
CA SER A 206 15.11 25.38 -10.14
C SER A 206 15.00 24.40 -11.30
N GLY A 207 16.09 23.67 -11.58
CA GLY A 207 16.21 22.80 -12.75
C GLY A 207 15.52 21.46 -12.59
N ILE A 208 14.73 21.10 -13.61
CA ILE A 208 14.24 19.73 -13.83
C ILE A 208 14.97 19.15 -15.02
N ARG A 209 15.47 17.91 -14.88
CA ARG A 209 15.93 17.18 -16.06
C ARG A 209 14.70 16.86 -16.90
N ASN A 210 14.60 17.46 -18.08
CA ASN A 210 13.51 17.18 -19.01
C ASN A 210 13.48 15.67 -19.30
N GLN A 211 12.47 14.98 -18.78
CA GLN A 211 12.39 13.52 -18.77
C GLN A 211 10.99 13.09 -19.15
N THR A 212 10.93 12.13 -20.06
CA THR A 212 9.71 11.43 -20.51
C THR A 212 8.95 10.73 -19.37
N THR A 213 9.55 10.63 -18.18
CA THR A 213 9.02 9.92 -17.01
C THR A 213 8.36 10.84 -15.99
N TRP A 214 8.12 12.13 -16.29
CA TRP A 214 7.51 13.08 -15.33
C TRP A 214 8.26 13.16 -13.99
N ARG A 215 9.58 12.98 -14.05
CA ARG A 215 10.52 12.85 -12.92
C ARG A 215 10.42 11.57 -12.12
N LEU A 216 9.53 10.62 -12.43
CA LEU A 216 9.62 9.30 -11.80
C LEU A 216 10.98 8.67 -12.08
N THR A 217 11.61 8.17 -11.01
CA THR A 217 12.80 7.32 -11.12
C THR A 217 12.36 5.90 -11.49
N PRO A 218 13.29 5.00 -11.85
CA PRO A 218 12.95 3.59 -12.02
C PRO A 218 12.27 2.96 -10.79
N LEU A 219 12.64 3.39 -9.58
CA LEU A 219 12.00 2.93 -8.35
C LEU A 219 10.57 3.48 -8.21
N GLY A 220 10.38 4.77 -8.50
CA GLY A 220 9.07 5.42 -8.50
C GLY A 220 8.12 4.79 -9.50
N THR A 221 8.56 4.60 -10.74
CA THR A 221 7.80 3.90 -11.77
C THR A 221 7.44 2.48 -11.30
N LYS A 222 8.40 1.75 -10.74
CA LYS A 222 8.14 0.38 -10.27
C LYS A 222 7.14 0.32 -9.12
N LEU A 223 7.18 1.28 -8.21
CA LEU A 223 6.20 1.41 -7.15
C LEU A 223 4.79 1.67 -7.73
N CYS A 224 4.67 2.59 -8.70
CA CYS A 224 3.39 2.86 -9.36
C CYS A 224 2.86 1.64 -10.13
N GLU A 225 3.72 0.88 -10.82
CA GLU A 225 3.32 -0.37 -11.49
C GLU A 225 2.71 -1.39 -10.51
N PHE A 226 3.26 -1.49 -9.29
CA PHE A 226 2.75 -2.39 -8.25
C PHE A 226 1.42 -1.89 -7.64
N ILE A 227 1.24 -0.58 -7.54
CA ILE A 227 0.03 0.04 -7.00
C ILE A 227 -1.07 0.13 -8.06
N GLY A 228 -0.73 0.13 -9.35
CA GLY A 228 -1.68 0.43 -10.43
C GLY A 228 -2.38 1.78 -10.21
N GLU A 229 -3.63 1.87 -10.67
CA GLU A 229 -4.45 3.08 -10.48
C GLU A 229 -4.74 3.33 -8.99
N VAL A 230 -4.41 4.52 -8.48
CA VAL A 230 -4.86 4.98 -7.16
C VAL A 230 -6.29 5.52 -7.35
N GLY A 231 -7.28 4.76 -6.87
CA GLY A 231 -8.71 5.07 -7.00
C GLY A 231 -9.21 6.14 -6.04
#